data_AF-A0AA95FU53-F1
#
_entry.id   AF-A0AA95FU53-F1
#
_cell.length_a   1.000
_cell.length_b   1.000
_cell.length_c   1.000
_cell.angle_alpha   90.00
_cell.angle_beta   90.00
_cell.angle_gamma   90.00
#
_symmetry.space_group_name_H-M   'P 1'
#
loop_
_entity.id
_entity.type
_entity.pdbx_description
1 polymer ?
#
loop_
_entity_poly.entity_id
_entity_poly.type
_entity_poly.pdbx_seq_one_letter_code
_entity_poly.pdbx_strand_id
1 'polypeptide(L)'
;MANADRNSKLEREIEETREQLAGTIDQLIYRTNPKTIASRQAAAVKALYVDPRTGEPNTVNIAKTAGAVLGVVVLFITLRKLSSRS
;
A
#
# COMPACT_ATOMS: atom_id res chain seq x y z
N MET A 1 42.71 -30.99 19.83
CA MET A 1 42.44 -31.02 18.38
C MET A 1 40.95 -31.13 18.06
N ALA A 2 40.19 -32.05 18.65
CA ALA A 2 38.74 -32.21 18.41
C ALA A 2 37.83 -30.97 18.66
N ASN A 3 38.28 -29.95 19.40
CA ASN A 3 37.53 -28.69 19.58
C ASN A 3 37.66 -27.76 18.36
N ALA A 4 38.82 -27.76 17.68
CA ALA A 4 39.06 -26.92 16.51
C ALA A 4 38.27 -27.41 15.28
N ASP A 5 38.14 -28.72 15.10
CA ASP A 5 37.31 -29.32 14.05
C ASP A 5 35.82 -29.04 14.26
N ARG A 6 35.35 -29.04 15.51
CA ARG A 6 33.96 -28.68 15.84
C ARG A 6 33.68 -27.20 15.57
N ASN A 7 34.61 -26.32 15.91
CA ASN A 7 34.47 -24.88 15.65
C ASN A 7 34.47 -24.57 14.16
N SER A 8 35.42 -25.13 13.40
CA SER A 8 35.50 -24.92 11.94
C SER A 8 34.27 -25.46 11.20
N LYS A 9 33.70 -26.58 11.65
CA LYS A 9 32.44 -27.10 11.11
C LYS A 9 31.27 -26.14 11.39
N LEU A 10 31.21 -25.58 12.60
CA LEU A 10 30.16 -24.64 12.99
C LEU A 10 30.26 -23.31 12.23
N GLU A 11 31.48 -22.80 12.03
CA GLU A 11 31.74 -21.61 11.21
C GLU A 11 31.25 -21.79 9.77
N ARG A 12 31.51 -22.98 9.19
CA ARG A 12 31.06 -23.32 7.85
C ARG A 12 29.53 -23.42 7.73
N GLU A 13 28.87 -24.05 8.70
CA GLU A 13 27.41 -24.13 8.74
C GLU A 13 26.75 -22.74 8.91
N ILE A 14 27.38 -21.84 9.69
CA ILE A 14 26.91 -20.45 9.85
C ILE A 14 27.02 -19.69 8.52
N GLU A 15 28.13 -19.85 7.80
CA GLU A 15 28.33 -19.17 6.52
C GLU A 15 27.35 -19.67 5.45
N GLU A 16 27.15 -20.99 5.34
CA GLU A 16 26.14 -21.57 4.45
C GLU A 16 24.72 -21.08 4.80
N THR A 17 24.40 -20.97 6.09
CA THR A 17 23.09 -20.46 6.54
C THR A 17 22.93 -18.97 6.23
N ARG A 18 24.01 -18.17 6.34
CA ARG A 18 24.00 -16.73 5.98
C ARG A 18 23.74 -16.53 4.49
N GLU A 19 24.38 -17.31 3.63
CA GLU A 19 24.16 -17.24 2.18
C GLU A 19 22.70 -17.59 1.81
N GLN A 20 22.11 -18.61 2.44
CA GLN A 20 20.70 -18.95 2.25
C GLN A 20 19.74 -17.85 2.73
N LEU A 21 20.05 -17.21 3.87
CA LEU A 21 19.26 -16.11 4.41
C LEU A 21 19.33 -14.88 3.50
N ALA A 22 20.50 -14.52 2.99
CA ALA A 22 20.67 -13.42 2.04
C ALA A 22 19.80 -13.63 0.78
N GLY A 23 19.85 -14.83 0.19
CA GLY A 23 19.01 -15.18 -0.95
C GLY A 23 17.50 -15.14 -0.65
N THR A 24 17.10 -15.54 0.56
CA THR A 24 15.69 -15.49 1.00
C THR A 24 15.22 -14.04 1.24
N ILE A 25 16.08 -13.19 1.78
CA ILE A 25 15.81 -11.76 2.00
C ILE A 25 15.61 -11.04 0.67
N ASP A 26 16.46 -11.28 -0.34
CA ASP A 26 16.32 -10.69 -1.67
C ASP A 26 14.98 -11.07 -2.33
N GLN A 27 14.57 -12.33 -2.19
CA GLN A 27 13.26 -12.79 -2.68
C GLN A 27 12.09 -12.13 -1.94
N LEU A 28 12.22 -11.87 -0.63
CA LEU A 28 11.19 -11.19 0.14
C LEU A 28 11.08 -9.72 -0.25
N ILE A 29 12.20 -9.03 -0.47
CA ILE A 29 12.23 -7.65 -0.94
C ILE A 29 11.55 -7.53 -2.32
N TYR A 30 11.79 -8.49 -3.21
CA TYR A 30 11.15 -8.52 -4.53
C TYR A 30 9.65 -8.86 -4.46
N ARG A 31 9.21 -9.74 -3.54
CA ARG A 31 7.78 -10.13 -3.44
C ARG A 31 6.94 -9.12 -2.68
N THR A 32 7.57 -8.35 -1.79
CA THR A 32 6.95 -7.18 -1.15
C THR A 32 7.10 -5.93 -2.00
N ASN A 33 7.34 -6.07 -3.31
CA ASN A 33 7.58 -4.94 -4.19
C ASN A 33 6.37 -3.99 -4.14
N PRO A 34 6.56 -2.79 -3.55
CA PRO A 34 5.48 -1.87 -3.22
C PRO A 34 4.69 -1.43 -4.45
N LYS A 35 5.30 -1.53 -5.65
CA LYS A 35 4.63 -1.22 -6.92
C LYS A 35 3.38 -2.05 -7.16
N THR A 36 3.39 -3.34 -6.78
CA THR A 36 2.22 -4.22 -6.98
C THR A 36 1.11 -3.94 -5.96
N ILE A 37 1.48 -3.51 -4.76
CA ILE A 37 0.53 -3.12 -3.72
C ILE A 37 -0.12 -1.79 -4.11
N ALA A 38 0.68 -0.81 -4.53
CA ALA A 38 0.20 0.48 -4.99
C ALA A 38 -0.72 0.36 -6.22
N SER A 39 -0.38 -0.50 -7.19
CA SER A 39 -1.23 -0.72 -8.36
C SER A 39 -2.57 -1.36 -8.01
N ARG A 40 -2.59 -2.33 -7.09
CA ARG A 40 -3.83 -2.94 -6.57
C ARG A 40 -4.70 -1.93 -5.84
N GLN A 41 -4.11 -1.07 -5.01
CA GLN A 41 -4.85 -0.02 -4.32
C GLN A 41 -5.43 1.00 -5.30
N ALA A 42 -4.64 1.46 -6.28
CA ALA A 42 -5.12 2.35 -7.31
C ALA A 42 -6.26 1.74 -8.13
N ALA A 43 -6.15 0.45 -8.49
CA ALA A 43 -7.21 -0.27 -9.17
C ALA A 43 -8.49 -0.39 -8.33
N ALA A 44 -8.35 -0.67 -7.03
CA ALA A 44 -9.48 -0.72 -6.11
C ALA A 44 -10.21 0.63 -6.00
N VAL A 45 -9.47 1.74 -5.92
CA VAL A 45 -10.07 3.09 -5.94
C VAL A 45 -10.74 3.37 -7.27
N LYS A 46 -10.09 3.02 -8.39
CA LYS A 46 -10.65 3.22 -9.74
C LYS A 46 -11.95 2.42 -9.95
N ALA A 47 -12.06 1.22 -9.36
CA ALA A 47 -13.25 0.38 -9.44
C ALA A 47 -14.51 1.02 -8.82
N LEU A 48 -14.36 2.00 -7.94
CA LEU A 48 -15.50 2.76 -7.41
C LEU A 48 -16.14 3.68 -8.45
N TYR A 49 -15.38 4.06 -9.48
CA TYR A 49 -15.74 5.09 -10.45
C TYR A 49 -15.77 4.59 -11.89
N VAL A 50 -15.55 3.30 -12.14
CA VAL A 50 -15.54 2.71 -13.48
C VAL A 50 -16.50 1.53 -13.50
N ASP A 51 -17.33 1.44 -14.53
CA ASP A 51 -18.23 0.32 -14.74
C ASP A 51 -17.42 -0.94 -15.08
N PRO A 52 -17.57 -2.05 -14.33
CA PRO A 52 -16.79 -3.26 -14.54
C PRO A 52 -17.16 -4.05 -15.81
N ARG A 53 -18.33 -3.77 -16.41
CA ARG A 53 -18.81 -4.42 -17.63
C ARG A 53 -18.37 -3.68 -18.89
N THR A 54 -18.39 -2.34 -18.86
CA THR A 54 -18.09 -1.51 -20.04
C THR A 54 -16.71 -0.84 -19.97
N GLY A 55 -16.13 -0.70 -18.78
CA GLY A 55 -14.88 0.05 -18.57
C GLY A 55 -15.06 1.57 -18.61
N GLU A 56 -16.29 2.06 -18.75
CA GLU A 56 -16.59 3.49 -18.84
C GLU A 56 -16.64 4.15 -17.46
N PRO A 57 -16.36 5.46 -17.36
CA PRO A 57 -16.55 6.20 -16.12
C PRO A 57 -18.00 6.14 -15.62
N ASN A 58 -18.19 5.71 -14.38
CA ASN A 58 -19.47 5.74 -13.69
C ASN A 58 -19.79 7.17 -13.24
N THR A 59 -20.42 7.92 -14.13
CA THR A 59 -20.79 9.33 -13.93
C THR A 59 -21.70 9.54 -12.71
N VAL A 60 -22.52 8.54 -12.36
CA VAL A 60 -23.40 8.59 -11.19
C VAL A 60 -22.59 8.62 -9.89
N ASN A 61 -21.61 7.72 -9.72
CA ASN A 61 -20.77 7.68 -8.52
C ASN A 61 -19.87 8.93 -8.44
N ILE A 62 -19.33 9.37 -9.58
CA ILE A 62 -18.54 10.60 -9.65
C ILE A 62 -19.38 11.80 -9.19
N ALA A 63 -20.60 11.95 -9.71
CA ALA A 63 -21.50 13.04 -9.34
C ALA A 63 -21.88 13.01 -7.86
N LYS A 64 -22.10 11.82 -7.28
CA LYS A 64 -22.37 11.66 -5.84
C LYS A 64 -21.21 12.17 -4.98
N THR A 65 -19.98 11.75 -5.27
CA THR A 65 -18.80 12.20 -4.52
C THR A 65 -18.59 13.70 -4.67
N ALA A 66 -18.73 14.24 -5.89
CA ALA A 66 -18.63 15.68 -6.13
C ALA A 66 -19.68 16.48 -5.34
N GLY A 67 -20.94 16.03 -5.35
CA GLY A 67 -22.02 16.65 -4.58
C GLY A 67 -21.78 16.61 -3.08
N ALA A 68 -21.27 15.49 -2.55
CA ALA A 68 -20.92 15.37 -1.14
C ALA A 68 -19.82 16.37 -0.72
N VAL A 69 -18.75 16.47 -1.51
CA VAL A 69 -17.65 17.44 -1.27
C VAL A 69 -18.18 18.87 -1.29
N LEU A 70 -18.98 19.23 -2.30
CA LEU A 70 -19.59 20.55 -2.38
C LEU A 70 -20.48 20.85 -1.16
N GLY A 71 -21.31 19.88 -0.73
CA GLY A 71 -22.14 20.01 0.45
C GLY A 71 -21.34 20.29 1.73
N VAL A 72 -20.23 19.58 1.92
CA VAL A 72 -19.31 19.79 3.06
C VAL A 72 -18.67 21.18 3.00
N VAL A 73 -18.18 21.60 1.83
CA VAL A 73 -17.59 22.95 1.66
C VAL A 73 -18.61 24.03 2.00
N VAL A 74 -19.84 23.92 1.48
CA VAL A 74 -20.91 24.87 1.79
C VAL A 74 -21.20 24.90 3.30
N LEU A 75 -21.28 23.74 3.95
CA LEU A 75 -21.48 23.64 5.40
C LEU A 75 -20.36 24.34 6.18
N PHE A 76 -19.10 24.13 5.82
CA PHE A 76 -17.99 24.81 6.48
C PHE A 76 -18.04 26.32 6.31
N ILE A 77 -18.38 26.81 5.11
CA ILE A 77 -18.50 28.25 4.83
C ILE A 77 -19.63 28.86 5.66
N THR A 78 -20.79 28.20 5.75
CA THR A 78 -21.93 28.71 6.53
C THR A 78 -21.62 28.75 8.03
N LEU A 79 -21.00 27.68 8.56
CA LEU A 79 -20.55 27.64 9.96
C LEU A 79 -19.52 28.73 10.26
N ARG A 80 -18.52 28.92 9.38
CA ARG A 80 -17.52 29.99 9.53
C ARG A 80 -18.17 31.38 9.52
N LYS A 81 -19.15 31.60 8.65
CA LYS A 81 -19.88 32.88 8.56
C LYS A 81 -20.72 33.15 9.81
N LEU A 82 -21.33 32.13 10.40
CA LEU A 82 -22.09 32.23 11.65
C LEU A 82 -21.17 32.54 12.83
N SER A 83 -20.05 31.80 12.95
CA SER A 83 -19.06 32.02 14.01
C SER A 83 -18.36 33.37 13.94
N SER A 84 -18.19 33.95 12.74
CA SER A 84 -17.55 35.26 12.56
C SER A 84 -18.50 36.44 12.82
N ARG A 85 -19.80 36.21 12.99
CA ARG A 85 -20.81 37.25 13.25
C ARG A 85 -21.21 37.35 14.73
N SER A 86 -20.82 36.37 15.54
CA SER A 86 -20.94 36.39 17.01
C SER A 86 -19.68 36.98 17.63
#